data_AF-A0A8J6MJK2-F1
#
_entry.id   AF-A0A8J6MJK2-F1
#
_cell.length_a   1.000
_cell.length_b   1.000
_cell.length_c   1.000
_cell.angle_alpha   90.00
_cell.angle_beta   90.00
_cell.angle_gamma   90.00
#
_symmetry.space_group_name_H-M   'P 1'
#
loop_
_entity.id
_entity.type
_entity.pdbx_description
1 polymer ?
#
loop_
_entity_poly.entity_id
_entity_poly.type
_entity_poly.pdbx_seq_one_letter_code
_entity_poly.pdbx_strand_id
1 'polypeptide(L)'
;MYIKPAKTVRFSSWRKELILGILLGCSLPLPGSDLAFAEEQRPQDGQAATPASPAALFRNIFYSYAGADYSKEEIDKLIFQAPPAFSEQTLVIGNPIEALNRRTKDWSHFKPIDLYKAGVDLPVDQTPPVEEGRSAQPVTIVIIPGVFGEFINDLPFNEVLSNKTSAFAEKWAQAIADHPATDPVYDFETMAETDHSLSEIIEAASLDDAQGRSLVRVLYMKPLYFSLESLGTLEDARTRYLRRLGKVWDVLGPQPNVYLLGYSRGVNVALAMLNTAEKTPSAYPWYKNVKGVVSLGGTLYGSRLAEVATTPGQAFYAEFQRIRDLADELTPISSQLSLPGRITAIAKNTLAWARAERDLLVVATTIGIPKGLILEHIESDLPNKYALTTMIKKFAFEKFKIGQSAEYSNNIKRFKVLVEKAAEGIQSLTPKNCLGWLKTHTIPAQLKYYVIQGTMADPSTMLGGVSPLIKNSPSFNTRALDYKLIRWSYYQTYAYSGMAINDSQVSPDRSVFWPSLHTALNPAQAPFRSALLAVVGTDHWGMSFPVAFESKNNEVSLFPRTILLKTLGAFLIQDPAI
;
A
#
# COMPACT_ATOMS: atom_id res chain seq x y z
N MET A 1 -33.96 34.47 -0.10
CA MET A 1 -33.21 34.37 1.18
C MET A 1 -32.01 33.46 0.91
N TYR A 2 -30.80 34.02 0.81
CA TYR A 2 -29.61 33.23 0.41
C TYR A 2 -29.11 32.38 1.59
N ILE A 3 -29.26 31.07 1.50
CA ILE A 3 -28.66 30.13 2.45
C ILE A 3 -27.18 30.00 2.09
N LYS A 4 -26.29 30.49 2.96
CA LYS A 4 -24.85 30.23 2.84
C LYS A 4 -24.60 28.72 3.04
N PRO A 5 -23.83 28.04 2.18
CA PRO A 5 -23.41 26.68 2.47
C PRO A 5 -22.57 26.67 3.75
N ALA A 6 -22.77 25.63 4.57
CA ALA A 6 -22.05 25.46 5.82
C ALA A 6 -20.54 25.40 5.56
N LYS A 7 -19.75 26.16 6.34
CA LYS A 7 -18.29 26.03 6.31
C LYS A 7 -17.92 24.60 6.73
N THR A 8 -17.30 23.84 5.84
CA THR A 8 -16.67 22.56 6.16
C THR A 8 -15.70 22.77 7.32
N VAL A 9 -15.94 22.09 8.43
CA VAL A 9 -15.08 22.17 9.61
C VAL A 9 -13.76 21.48 9.29
N ARG A 10 -12.70 22.28 9.04
CA ARG A 10 -11.33 21.78 8.87
C ARG A 10 -10.82 21.22 10.20
N PHE A 11 -11.04 19.92 10.43
CA PHE A 11 -10.35 19.15 11.48
C PHE A 11 -8.84 19.20 11.22
N SER A 12 -8.10 19.99 12.00
CA SER A 12 -6.80 20.52 11.58
C SER A 12 -5.60 20.04 12.41
N SER A 13 -4.49 19.84 11.69
CA SER A 13 -3.13 19.49 12.16
C SER A 13 -2.90 18.12 12.81
N TRP A 14 -3.57 17.76 13.92
CA TRP A 14 -3.13 16.63 14.76
C TRP A 14 -3.22 15.26 14.09
N ARG A 15 -4.16 15.06 13.16
CA ARG A 15 -4.33 13.78 12.43
C ARG A 15 -3.07 13.35 11.66
N LYS A 16 -2.33 14.33 11.12
CA LYS A 16 -1.14 14.08 10.29
C LYS A 16 -0.02 13.46 11.12
N GLU A 17 0.14 13.95 12.34
CA GLU A 17 1.32 13.70 13.15
C GLU A 17 1.41 12.24 13.63
N LEU A 18 0.31 11.63 14.07
CA LEU A 18 0.29 10.22 14.51
C LEU A 18 1.04 9.26 13.59
N ILE A 19 0.68 9.23 12.30
CA ILE A 19 1.20 8.21 11.39
C ILE A 19 2.65 8.52 10.99
N LEU A 20 3.02 9.80 10.90
CA LEU A 20 4.43 10.17 10.80
C LEU A 20 5.24 9.55 11.97
N GLY A 21 4.68 9.47 13.17
CA GLY A 21 5.35 8.89 14.35
C GLY A 21 5.43 7.36 14.39
N ILE A 22 4.71 6.67 13.49
CA ILE A 22 4.76 5.21 13.32
C ILE A 22 5.54 4.83 12.03
N LEU A 23 5.59 5.72 11.03
CA LEU A 23 6.18 5.45 9.71
C LEU A 23 7.48 6.22 9.40
N LEU A 24 7.93 7.15 10.25
CA LEU A 24 9.19 7.89 10.07
C LEU A 24 10.17 7.62 11.21
N GLY A 25 10.71 6.40 11.21
CA GLY A 25 11.74 5.99 12.14
C GLY A 25 13.07 5.85 11.46
N CYS A 26 14.10 6.47 11.99
CA CYS A 26 15.23 6.90 11.20
C CYS A 26 16.31 5.75 11.04
N SER A 27 17.29 5.73 10.10
CA SER A 27 18.50 4.82 10.09
C SER A 27 19.74 5.38 9.31
N LEU A 28 20.96 4.83 9.54
CA LEU A 28 22.26 5.16 8.87
C LEU A 28 22.83 3.93 8.11
N PRO A 29 23.69 4.10 7.06
CA PRO A 29 24.35 2.98 6.37
C PRO A 29 25.79 2.65 6.88
N LEU A 30 26.19 1.38 6.70
CA LEU A 30 27.58 0.90 6.75
C LEU A 30 28.13 0.61 5.33
N PRO A 31 29.46 0.55 5.09
CA PRO A 31 30.01 0.60 3.73
C PRO A 31 30.47 -0.75 3.12
N GLY A 32 30.15 -0.95 1.82
CA GLY A 32 31.13 -1.38 0.82
C GLY A 32 31.03 -2.81 0.22
N SER A 33 30.89 -2.89 -1.11
CA SER A 33 31.70 -3.77 -2.00
C SER A 33 31.42 -3.46 -3.48
N ASP A 34 32.47 -3.35 -4.29
CA ASP A 34 32.39 -3.17 -5.75
C ASP A 34 32.46 -4.53 -6.48
N LEU A 35 31.66 -4.71 -7.53
CA LEU A 35 31.78 -5.83 -8.47
C LEU A 35 31.52 -5.38 -9.91
N ALA A 36 32.27 -5.98 -10.85
CA ALA A 36 32.22 -5.65 -12.28
C ALA A 36 31.11 -6.42 -13.03
N PHE A 37 30.62 -5.81 -14.11
CA PHE A 37 29.54 -6.35 -14.94
C PHE A 37 30.07 -7.28 -16.05
N ALA A 38 29.28 -8.30 -16.40
CA ALA A 38 29.45 -9.08 -17.62
C ALA A 38 28.44 -8.61 -18.68
N GLU A 39 28.85 -8.67 -19.95
CA GLU A 39 28.08 -8.16 -21.09
C GLU A 39 27.27 -9.30 -21.74
N GLU A 40 25.94 -9.15 -21.82
CA GLU A 40 25.04 -10.21 -22.30
C GLU A 40 24.68 -10.02 -23.78
N GLN A 41 24.72 -11.11 -24.55
CA GLN A 41 24.55 -11.07 -26.01
C GLN A 41 23.07 -10.98 -26.41
N ARG A 42 22.77 -10.12 -27.39
CA ARG A 42 21.42 -9.97 -27.95
C ARG A 42 21.00 -11.23 -28.75
N PRO A 43 19.73 -11.67 -28.65
CA PRO A 43 19.18 -12.68 -29.56
C PRO A 43 19.18 -12.21 -31.02
N GLN A 44 19.28 -13.16 -31.95
CA GLN A 44 19.16 -12.89 -33.39
C GLN A 44 17.70 -12.99 -33.86
N ASP A 45 17.32 -12.12 -34.79
CA ASP A 45 15.97 -12.04 -35.34
C ASP A 45 15.59 -13.26 -36.20
N GLY A 46 14.32 -13.68 -36.15
CA GLY A 46 13.80 -14.72 -37.05
C GLY A 46 12.57 -15.52 -36.61
N GLN A 47 11.99 -15.27 -35.42
CA GLN A 47 10.79 -15.98 -34.97
C GLN A 47 9.50 -15.23 -35.31
N ALA A 48 8.45 -15.98 -35.65
CA ALA A 48 7.12 -15.44 -35.91
C ALA A 48 6.59 -14.66 -34.69
N ALA A 49 5.75 -13.65 -34.94
CA ALA A 49 5.22 -12.75 -33.93
C ALA A 49 4.60 -13.51 -32.76
N THR A 50 5.35 -13.61 -31.66
CA THR A 50 4.88 -14.22 -30.42
C THR A 50 3.78 -13.32 -29.85
N PRO A 51 2.63 -13.84 -29.40
CA PRO A 51 1.58 -13.01 -28.84
C PRO A 51 2.14 -12.12 -27.74
N ALA A 52 1.80 -10.83 -27.79
CA ALA A 52 2.35 -9.81 -26.89
C ALA A 52 2.20 -10.27 -25.43
N SER A 53 3.28 -10.15 -24.66
CA SER A 53 3.25 -10.52 -23.25
C SER A 53 2.21 -9.68 -22.50
N PRO A 54 1.65 -10.16 -21.37
CA PRO A 54 0.71 -9.38 -20.56
C PRO A 54 1.24 -7.98 -20.20
N ALA A 55 2.55 -7.86 -19.95
CA ALA A 55 3.21 -6.58 -19.71
C ALA A 55 3.25 -5.67 -20.95
N ALA A 56 3.57 -6.21 -22.13
CA ALA A 56 3.58 -5.46 -23.38
C ALA A 56 2.17 -4.96 -23.75
N LEU A 57 1.15 -5.82 -23.62
CA LEU A 57 -0.25 -5.43 -23.82
C LEU A 57 -0.68 -4.33 -22.84
N PHE A 58 -0.37 -4.48 -21.55
CA PHE A 58 -0.67 -3.47 -20.54
C PHE A 58 0.04 -2.13 -20.83
N ARG A 59 1.33 -2.16 -21.19
CA ARG A 59 2.10 -0.96 -21.60
C ARG A 59 1.46 -0.27 -22.81
N ASN A 60 1.10 -1.02 -23.85
CA ASN A 60 0.50 -0.45 -25.06
C ASN A 60 -0.87 0.19 -24.77
N ILE A 61 -1.71 -0.42 -23.92
CA ILE A 61 -2.97 0.18 -23.46
C ILE A 61 -2.72 1.46 -22.64
N PHE A 62 -1.73 1.43 -21.72
CA PHE A 62 -1.35 2.61 -20.92
C PHE A 62 -0.94 3.78 -21.81
N TYR A 63 -0.11 3.49 -22.81
CA TYR A 63 0.34 4.44 -23.82
C TYR A 63 -0.82 5.06 -24.60
N SER A 64 -1.79 4.27 -25.04
CA SER A 64 -2.97 4.75 -25.77
C SER A 64 -3.87 5.66 -24.92
N TYR A 65 -3.95 5.46 -23.61
CA TYR A 65 -4.67 6.38 -22.72
C TYR A 65 -3.85 7.60 -22.31
N ALA A 66 -2.55 7.45 -22.10
CA ALA A 66 -1.68 8.54 -21.65
C ALA A 66 -1.28 9.52 -22.76
N GLY A 67 -1.26 9.09 -24.03
CA GLY A 67 -0.90 9.93 -25.18
C GLY A 67 -1.82 11.13 -25.46
N ALA A 68 -2.95 11.24 -24.75
CA ALA A 68 -3.80 12.43 -24.78
C ALA A 68 -3.26 13.58 -23.92
N ASP A 69 -2.62 13.26 -22.79
CA ASP A 69 -2.24 14.23 -21.75
C ASP A 69 -0.71 14.35 -21.56
N TYR A 70 0.07 13.38 -22.03
CA TYR A 70 1.52 13.27 -21.79
C TYR A 70 2.31 13.04 -23.09
N SER A 71 3.50 13.62 -23.17
CA SER A 71 4.47 13.31 -24.24
C SER A 71 5.05 11.89 -24.07
N LYS A 72 5.61 11.30 -25.14
CA LYS A 72 6.25 9.96 -25.06
C LYS A 72 7.29 9.89 -23.94
N GLU A 73 8.14 10.91 -23.79
CA GLU A 73 9.19 10.93 -22.76
C GLU A 73 8.60 10.90 -21.34
N GLU A 74 7.47 11.55 -21.12
CA GLU A 74 6.74 11.51 -19.85
C GLU A 74 6.09 10.14 -19.63
N ILE A 75 5.48 9.54 -20.65
CA ILE A 75 4.90 8.19 -20.55
C ILE A 75 5.98 7.14 -20.22
N ASP A 76 7.15 7.21 -20.85
CA ASP A 76 8.29 6.35 -20.51
C ASP A 76 8.75 6.55 -19.05
N LYS A 77 8.59 7.75 -18.47
CA LYS A 77 8.87 8.00 -17.03
C LYS A 77 7.77 7.47 -16.10
N LEU A 78 6.56 7.23 -16.60
CA LEU A 78 5.41 6.73 -15.83
C LEU A 78 5.36 5.19 -15.78
N ILE A 79 5.70 4.51 -16.88
CA ILE A 79 5.65 3.05 -17.00
C ILE A 79 6.97 2.49 -17.57
N PHE A 80 7.67 1.72 -16.76
CA PHE A 80 8.98 1.17 -17.10
C PHE A 80 8.90 -0.25 -17.65
N GLN A 81 9.90 -0.63 -18.46
CA GLN A 81 10.04 -2.00 -18.92
C GLN A 81 10.66 -2.87 -17.82
N ALA A 82 9.91 -3.86 -17.35
CA ALA A 82 10.46 -4.89 -16.46
C ALA A 82 11.45 -5.80 -17.22
N PRO A 83 12.59 -6.18 -16.63
CA PRO A 83 13.48 -7.17 -17.23
C PRO A 83 12.80 -8.56 -17.28
N PRO A 84 13.12 -9.41 -18.27
CA PRO A 84 12.56 -10.77 -18.36
C PRO A 84 12.72 -11.60 -17.07
N ALA A 85 13.82 -11.39 -16.34
CA ALA A 85 14.12 -12.01 -15.05
C ALA A 85 13.02 -11.83 -13.99
N PHE A 86 12.20 -10.77 -14.05
CA PHE A 86 11.07 -10.60 -13.11
C PHE A 86 9.88 -11.52 -13.45
N SER A 87 9.82 -12.02 -14.68
CA SER A 87 8.82 -12.99 -15.14
C SER A 87 9.29 -14.45 -15.00
N GLU A 88 10.53 -14.69 -14.57
CA GLU A 88 11.06 -16.05 -14.38
C GLU A 88 10.42 -16.73 -13.16
N GLN A 89 9.61 -17.75 -13.44
CA GLN A 89 8.86 -18.49 -12.43
C GLN A 89 9.53 -19.80 -11.99
N THR A 90 10.62 -20.21 -12.66
CA THR A 90 11.29 -21.50 -12.46
C THR A 90 12.66 -21.35 -11.82
N LEU A 91 12.74 -21.61 -10.52
CA LEU A 91 14.00 -21.90 -9.83
C LEU A 91 13.87 -23.26 -9.13
N VAL A 92 14.98 -23.99 -9.03
CA VAL A 92 15.09 -25.17 -8.17
C VAL A 92 15.25 -24.68 -6.73
N ILE A 93 14.22 -24.89 -5.91
CA ILE A 93 14.14 -24.37 -4.54
C ILE A 93 14.48 -25.48 -3.55
N GLY A 94 15.55 -25.26 -2.78
CA GLY A 94 15.79 -25.97 -1.53
C GLY A 94 15.05 -25.28 -0.38
N ASN A 95 15.72 -24.35 0.28
CA ASN A 95 15.13 -23.53 1.35
C ASN A 95 14.41 -22.29 0.77
N PRO A 96 13.10 -22.09 1.04
CA PRO A 96 12.35 -20.92 0.59
C PRO A 96 12.92 -19.55 1.01
N ILE A 97 13.57 -19.46 2.18
CA ILE A 97 14.20 -18.21 2.64
C ILE A 97 15.46 -17.91 1.83
N GLU A 98 16.30 -18.92 1.57
CA GLU A 98 17.47 -18.78 0.70
C GLU A 98 17.06 -18.44 -0.73
N ALA A 99 15.94 -18.98 -1.22
CA ALA A 99 15.41 -18.71 -2.54
C ALA A 99 15.01 -17.23 -2.71
N LEU A 100 14.36 -16.65 -1.68
CA LEU A 100 14.07 -15.22 -1.64
C LEU A 100 15.33 -14.36 -1.50
N ASN A 101 16.26 -14.73 -0.61
CA ASN A 101 17.51 -13.98 -0.43
C ASN A 101 18.39 -14.02 -1.68
N ARG A 102 18.37 -15.13 -2.42
CA ARG A 102 19.02 -15.25 -3.74
C ARG A 102 18.37 -14.27 -4.71
N ARG A 103 17.04 -14.31 -4.88
CA ARG A 103 16.31 -13.34 -5.73
C ARG A 103 16.58 -11.88 -5.33
N THR A 104 16.70 -11.58 -4.02
CA THR A 104 17.11 -10.25 -3.55
C THR A 104 18.46 -9.83 -4.11
N LYS A 105 19.47 -10.72 -4.02
CA LYS A 105 20.81 -10.49 -4.56
C LYS A 105 20.79 -10.40 -6.10
N ASP A 106 20.08 -11.32 -6.74
CA ASP A 106 20.00 -11.39 -8.20
C ASP A 106 19.32 -10.14 -8.77
N TRP A 107 18.39 -9.49 -8.04
CA TRP A 107 17.68 -8.30 -8.51
C TRP A 107 18.24 -6.98 -7.96
N SER A 108 19.18 -6.99 -7.02
CA SER A 108 19.73 -5.76 -6.43
C SER A 108 20.58 -4.92 -7.40
N HIS A 109 21.07 -5.53 -8.48
CA HIS A 109 21.88 -4.86 -9.49
C HIS A 109 21.05 -3.98 -10.45
N PHE A 110 19.75 -4.24 -10.60
CA PHE A 110 18.85 -3.45 -11.45
C PHE A 110 18.56 -2.09 -10.81
N LYS A 111 18.59 -1.02 -11.61
CA LYS A 111 18.22 0.33 -11.18
C LYS A 111 17.03 0.86 -11.99
N PRO A 112 16.17 1.70 -11.40
CA PRO A 112 15.05 2.35 -12.10
C PRO A 112 15.42 2.96 -13.47
N ILE A 113 16.60 3.57 -13.62
CA ILE A 113 17.09 4.13 -14.88
C ILE A 113 17.33 3.09 -15.98
N ASP A 114 17.68 1.85 -15.60
CA ASP A 114 17.92 0.76 -16.56
C ASP A 114 16.58 0.26 -17.12
N LEU A 115 15.56 0.14 -16.25
CA LEU A 115 14.18 -0.21 -16.62
C LEU A 115 13.52 0.90 -17.48
N TYR A 116 13.82 2.18 -17.20
CA TYR A 116 13.41 3.30 -18.05
C TYR A 116 14.05 3.21 -19.44
N LYS A 117 15.39 3.09 -19.52
CA LYS A 117 16.10 2.99 -20.81
C LYS A 117 15.63 1.81 -21.65
N ALA A 118 15.41 0.65 -21.01
CA ALA A 118 14.84 -0.52 -21.68
C ALA A 118 13.42 -0.29 -22.23
N GLY A 119 12.67 0.69 -21.69
CA GLY A 119 11.33 1.06 -22.17
C GLY A 119 11.34 2.10 -23.30
N VAL A 120 12.30 3.02 -23.33
CA VAL A 120 12.36 4.14 -24.29
C VAL A 120 12.45 3.64 -25.73
N ASP A 121 13.32 2.66 -25.99
CA ASP A 121 13.60 2.12 -27.33
C ASP A 121 12.57 1.06 -27.79
N LEU A 122 11.68 0.61 -26.90
CA LEU A 122 10.67 -0.39 -27.26
C LEU A 122 9.54 0.23 -28.09
N PRO A 123 9.23 -0.33 -29.28
CA PRO A 123 8.05 0.03 -30.04
C PRO A 123 6.78 0.03 -29.17
N VAL A 124 5.87 0.92 -29.50
CA VAL A 124 4.53 0.99 -28.91
C VAL A 124 3.58 0.63 -30.03
N ASP A 125 3.04 -0.59 -30.01
CA ASP A 125 1.96 -0.93 -30.92
C ASP A 125 0.73 -0.14 -30.48
N GLN A 126 0.13 0.62 -31.39
CA GLN A 126 -1.11 1.33 -31.11
C GLN A 126 -2.24 0.31 -30.93
N THR A 127 -2.40 -0.16 -29.69
CA THR A 127 -3.56 -0.93 -29.26
C THR A 127 -4.69 0.07 -29.07
N PRO A 128 -5.74 0.05 -29.90
CA PRO A 128 -6.83 1.02 -29.75
C PRO A 128 -7.41 0.92 -28.33
N PRO A 129 -7.77 2.05 -27.69
CA PRO A 129 -8.52 2.06 -26.45
C PRO A 129 -9.73 1.12 -26.53
N VAL A 130 -10.06 0.44 -25.42
CA VAL A 130 -11.23 -0.45 -25.36
C VAL A 130 -12.48 0.39 -25.20
N GLU A 131 -12.92 1.02 -26.27
CA GLU A 131 -14.17 1.79 -26.30
C GLU A 131 -15.10 1.32 -27.42
N GLU A 132 -16.40 1.52 -27.18
CA GLU A 132 -17.54 1.17 -28.03
C GLU A 132 -17.67 -0.33 -28.39
N GLY A 133 -18.16 -1.12 -27.43
CA GLY A 133 -18.71 -2.46 -27.69
C GLY A 133 -18.61 -3.44 -26.52
N ARG A 134 -17.54 -3.35 -25.71
CA ARG A 134 -17.31 -4.25 -24.57
C ARG A 134 -17.94 -3.79 -23.24
N SER A 135 -18.57 -2.61 -23.18
CA SER A 135 -19.33 -2.14 -22.00
C SER A 135 -20.54 -3.03 -21.62
N ALA A 136 -20.89 -4.02 -22.44
CA ALA A 136 -21.82 -5.09 -22.08
C ALA A 136 -21.31 -6.00 -20.93
N GLN A 137 -19.99 -6.05 -20.67
CA GLN A 137 -19.40 -6.86 -19.60
C GLN A 137 -18.37 -6.07 -18.76
N PRO A 138 -18.82 -5.12 -17.92
CA PRO A 138 -17.93 -4.35 -17.05
C PRO A 138 -17.13 -5.25 -16.11
N VAL A 139 -15.89 -4.84 -15.86
CA VAL A 139 -15.05 -5.42 -14.81
C VAL A 139 -15.36 -4.74 -13.48
N THR A 140 -15.48 -5.53 -12.41
CA THR A 140 -15.71 -5.01 -11.05
C THR A 140 -14.47 -5.23 -10.19
N ILE A 141 -13.80 -4.15 -9.80
CA ILE A 141 -12.60 -4.17 -8.96
C ILE A 141 -12.99 -3.86 -7.52
N VAL A 142 -12.73 -4.80 -6.61
CA VAL A 142 -12.91 -4.61 -5.16
C VAL A 142 -11.55 -4.34 -4.53
N ILE A 143 -11.32 -3.09 -4.12
CA ILE A 143 -10.10 -2.62 -3.49
C ILE A 143 -10.12 -2.96 -2.00
N ILE A 144 -9.15 -3.78 -1.58
CA ILE A 144 -8.86 -4.12 -0.18
C ILE A 144 -7.71 -3.22 0.30
N PRO A 145 -7.88 -2.48 1.42
CA PRO A 145 -6.90 -1.51 1.89
C PRO A 145 -5.57 -2.15 2.35
N GLY A 146 -4.52 -1.34 2.29
CA GLY A 146 -3.22 -1.64 2.87
C GLY A 146 -3.17 -1.41 4.38
N VAL A 147 -2.04 -1.75 5.01
CA VAL A 147 -1.81 -1.44 6.43
C VAL A 147 -1.80 0.07 6.66
N PHE A 148 -2.32 0.53 7.79
CA PHE A 148 -2.52 1.95 8.12
C PHE A 148 -3.44 2.72 7.15
N GLY A 149 -4.14 2.05 6.22
CA GLY A 149 -5.03 2.69 5.26
C GLY A 149 -6.18 3.49 5.90
N GLU A 150 -6.58 3.14 7.12
CA GLU A 150 -7.59 3.86 7.90
C GLU A 150 -7.17 5.27 8.35
N PHE A 151 -5.88 5.59 8.30
CA PHE A 151 -5.36 6.87 8.73
C PHE A 151 -5.09 7.87 7.59
N ILE A 152 -5.22 7.42 6.34
CA ILE A 152 -5.16 8.26 5.16
C ILE A 152 -6.56 8.87 4.96
N ASN A 153 -6.65 10.20 4.81
CA ASN A 153 -7.94 10.88 4.70
C ASN A 153 -8.55 10.77 3.29
N ASP A 154 -7.71 10.70 2.25
CA ASP A 154 -8.15 10.58 0.86
C ASP A 154 -8.40 9.12 0.49
N LEU A 155 -9.31 8.89 -0.45
CA LEU A 155 -9.60 7.55 -0.96
C LEU A 155 -8.49 7.08 -1.93
N PRO A 156 -8.22 5.77 -2.03
CA PRO A 156 -7.40 5.25 -3.13
C PRO A 156 -8.15 5.48 -4.44
N PHE A 157 -7.48 6.00 -5.47
CA PHE A 157 -8.09 6.48 -6.71
C PHE A 157 -9.20 7.51 -6.42
N ASN A 158 -8.91 8.48 -5.54
CA ASN A 158 -9.86 9.51 -5.14
C ASN A 158 -10.50 10.22 -6.34
N GLU A 159 -9.72 10.45 -7.40
CA GLU A 159 -10.15 11.03 -8.68
C GLU A 159 -11.32 10.27 -9.34
N VAL A 160 -11.47 8.98 -9.02
CA VAL A 160 -12.56 8.11 -9.47
C VAL A 160 -13.60 7.93 -8.36
N LEU A 161 -13.20 7.56 -7.14
CA LEU A 161 -14.12 7.26 -6.04
C LEU A 161 -14.89 8.48 -5.51
N SER A 162 -14.42 9.71 -5.75
CA SER A 162 -15.17 10.93 -5.44
C SER A 162 -16.28 11.24 -6.45
N ASN A 163 -16.30 10.60 -7.63
CA ASN A 163 -17.34 10.81 -8.65
C ASN A 163 -18.65 10.10 -8.29
N LYS A 164 -19.48 10.79 -7.48
CA LYS A 164 -20.79 10.29 -7.04
C LYS A 164 -21.89 10.31 -8.10
N THR A 165 -21.60 10.88 -9.27
CA THR A 165 -22.46 10.91 -10.47
C THR A 165 -22.05 9.90 -11.55
N SER A 166 -21.15 8.96 -11.22
CA SER A 166 -20.86 7.83 -12.10
C SER A 166 -21.97 6.79 -12.02
N ALA A 167 -22.24 6.08 -13.12
CA ALA A 167 -23.40 5.18 -13.22
C ALA A 167 -23.39 4.06 -12.16
N PHE A 168 -22.22 3.62 -11.71
CA PHE A 168 -22.11 2.64 -10.63
C PHE A 168 -22.23 3.26 -9.22
N ALA A 169 -21.82 4.52 -9.03
CA ALA A 169 -22.07 5.25 -7.77
C ALA A 169 -23.57 5.46 -7.55
N GLU A 170 -24.29 5.90 -8.59
CA GLU A 170 -25.75 6.07 -8.55
C GLU A 170 -26.46 4.74 -8.30
N LYS A 171 -26.05 3.66 -9.00
CA LYS A 171 -26.58 2.31 -8.74
C LYS A 171 -26.35 1.86 -7.29
N TRP A 172 -25.17 2.10 -6.72
CA TRP A 172 -24.89 1.77 -5.32
C TRP A 172 -25.76 2.58 -4.36
N ALA A 173 -25.86 3.89 -4.57
CA ALA A 173 -26.67 4.79 -3.76
C ALA A 173 -28.16 4.41 -3.75
N GLN A 174 -28.70 4.03 -4.92
CA GLN A 174 -30.06 3.51 -5.03
C GLN A 174 -30.21 2.16 -4.31
N ALA A 175 -29.31 1.20 -4.57
CA ALA A 175 -29.40 -0.13 -4.00
C ALA A 175 -29.32 -0.13 -2.45
N ILE A 176 -28.46 0.69 -1.85
CA ILE A 176 -28.35 0.80 -0.38
C ILE A 176 -29.49 1.63 0.25
N ALA A 177 -30.16 2.49 -0.53
CA ALA A 177 -31.39 3.15 -0.09
C ALA A 177 -32.60 2.19 -0.09
N ASP A 178 -32.70 1.32 -1.11
CA ASP A 178 -33.75 0.30 -1.22
C ASP A 178 -33.54 -0.86 -0.23
N HIS A 179 -32.28 -1.22 0.04
CA HIS A 179 -31.91 -2.31 0.95
C HIS A 179 -30.88 -1.83 2.00
N PRO A 180 -31.28 -1.01 2.99
CA PRO A 180 -30.36 -0.52 4.02
C PRO A 180 -29.70 -1.66 4.79
N ALA A 181 -28.38 -1.66 4.84
CA ALA A 181 -27.58 -2.66 5.53
C ALA A 181 -26.49 -1.99 6.38
N THR A 182 -26.20 -2.58 7.53
CA THR A 182 -25.16 -2.13 8.46
C THR A 182 -24.04 -3.16 8.61
N ASP A 183 -22.93 -2.74 9.21
CA ASP A 183 -21.78 -3.58 9.53
C ASP A 183 -21.11 -3.16 10.84
N PRO A 184 -20.75 -4.09 11.73
CA PRO A 184 -19.95 -3.76 12.90
C PRO A 184 -18.53 -3.34 12.49
N VAL A 185 -18.13 -2.18 12.99
CA VAL A 185 -16.81 -1.57 12.92
C VAL A 185 -16.36 -1.28 14.34
N TYR A 186 -15.08 -1.45 14.64
CA TYR A 186 -14.56 -1.07 15.95
C TYR A 186 -14.49 0.46 16.07
N ASP A 187 -15.17 1.04 17.04
CA ASP A 187 -15.01 2.44 17.42
C ASP A 187 -13.99 2.57 18.55
N PHE A 188 -12.89 3.25 18.25
CA PHE A 188 -11.77 3.49 19.15
C PHE A 188 -12.09 4.48 20.29
N GLU A 189 -13.08 5.35 20.12
CA GLU A 189 -13.51 6.23 21.20
C GLU A 189 -14.34 5.44 22.23
N THR A 190 -15.29 4.60 21.82
CA THR A 190 -16.03 3.73 22.77
C THR A 190 -15.31 2.44 23.16
N MET A 191 -14.26 2.05 22.43
CA MET A 191 -13.52 0.78 22.57
C MET A 191 -14.39 -0.48 22.35
N ALA A 192 -15.40 -0.38 21.50
CA ALA A 192 -16.39 -1.42 21.23
C ALA A 192 -16.72 -1.52 19.72
N GLU A 193 -17.41 -2.58 19.30
CA GLU A 193 -17.98 -2.64 17.96
C GLU A 193 -19.28 -1.83 17.90
N THR A 194 -19.41 -0.96 16.90
CA THR A 194 -20.61 -0.18 16.58
C THR A 194 -21.08 -0.50 15.17
N ASP A 195 -22.39 -0.60 14.95
CA ASP A 195 -22.96 -0.79 13.62
C ASP A 195 -22.92 0.52 12.81
N HIS A 196 -22.24 0.48 11.67
CA HIS A 196 -22.20 1.57 10.68
C HIS A 196 -22.96 1.19 9.42
N SER A 197 -23.52 2.16 8.69
CA SER A 197 -24.13 1.88 7.39
C SER A 197 -23.08 1.41 6.37
N LEU A 198 -23.43 0.46 5.48
CA LEU A 198 -22.55 0.14 4.36
C LEU A 198 -22.21 1.36 3.51
N SER A 199 -23.08 2.37 3.43
CA SER A 199 -22.81 3.62 2.71
C SER A 199 -21.70 4.48 3.33
N GLU A 200 -21.31 4.27 4.58
CA GLU A 200 -20.22 4.99 5.24
C GLU A 200 -18.85 4.33 5.00
N ILE A 201 -18.85 3.01 4.80
CA ILE A 201 -17.68 2.11 4.81
C ILE A 201 -17.44 1.39 3.48
N ILE A 202 -18.28 1.65 2.46
CA ILE A 202 -18.12 1.19 1.08
C ILE A 202 -18.25 2.41 0.17
N GLU A 203 -17.16 2.73 -0.51
CA GLU A 203 -17.15 3.75 -1.56
C GLU A 203 -17.31 3.04 -2.91
N ALA A 204 -18.31 3.43 -3.69
CA ALA A 204 -18.55 2.92 -5.03
C ALA A 204 -18.45 4.03 -6.07
N ALA A 205 -17.81 3.74 -7.21
CA ALA A 205 -17.81 4.60 -8.40
C ALA A 205 -17.45 3.79 -9.66
N SER A 206 -17.48 4.44 -10.82
CA SER A 206 -17.04 3.85 -12.08
C SER A 206 -16.29 4.83 -12.98
N LEU A 207 -15.47 4.24 -13.85
CA LEU A 207 -15.07 4.86 -15.11
C LEU A 207 -16.10 4.42 -16.15
N ASP A 208 -16.89 5.38 -16.63
CA ASP A 208 -17.97 5.17 -17.60
C ASP A 208 -17.50 5.49 -19.03
N ASP A 209 -18.13 4.87 -20.05
CA ASP A 209 -17.94 5.19 -21.46
C ASP A 209 -18.62 6.51 -21.88
N ALA A 210 -18.40 6.95 -23.12
CA ALA A 210 -19.04 8.16 -23.67
C ALA A 210 -20.58 8.11 -23.68
N GLN A 211 -21.19 6.94 -23.48
CA GLN A 211 -22.63 6.75 -23.35
C GLN A 211 -23.10 6.62 -21.89
N GLY A 212 -22.22 6.90 -20.91
CA GLY A 212 -22.52 6.85 -19.47
C GLY A 212 -22.63 5.42 -18.91
N ARG A 213 -22.12 4.40 -19.60
CA ARG A 213 -22.14 3.01 -19.12
C ARG A 213 -20.81 2.64 -18.50
N SER A 214 -20.83 2.06 -17.30
CA SER A 214 -19.59 1.64 -16.64
C SER A 214 -18.78 0.66 -17.46
N LEU A 215 -17.49 0.99 -17.66
CA LEU A 215 -16.46 0.09 -18.17
C LEU A 215 -15.75 -0.60 -17.00
N VAL A 216 -15.35 0.20 -16.01
CA VAL A 216 -14.65 -0.25 -14.80
C VAL A 216 -15.47 0.18 -13.60
N ARG A 217 -16.01 -0.78 -12.86
CA ARG A 217 -16.68 -0.55 -11.58
C ARG A 217 -15.67 -0.72 -10.45
N VAL A 218 -15.72 0.16 -9.46
CA VAL A 218 -14.80 0.20 -8.34
C VAL A 218 -15.59 0.18 -7.05
N LEU A 219 -15.23 -0.72 -6.15
CA LEU A 219 -15.68 -0.75 -4.75
C LEU A 219 -14.45 -0.66 -3.87
N TYR A 220 -14.43 0.25 -2.91
CA TYR A 220 -13.38 0.32 -1.89
C TYR A 220 -13.93 -0.06 -0.52
N MET A 221 -13.30 -1.06 0.09
CA MET A 221 -13.62 -1.55 1.44
C MET A 221 -13.02 -0.61 2.48
N LYS A 222 -13.58 0.60 2.57
CA LYS A 222 -13.07 1.74 3.35
C LYS A 222 -13.06 1.42 4.86
N PRO A 223 -11.87 1.35 5.49
CA PRO A 223 -11.79 1.31 6.95
C PRO A 223 -12.02 2.72 7.50
N LEU A 224 -12.79 2.84 8.59
CA LEU A 224 -13.03 4.14 9.24
C LEU A 224 -11.81 4.57 10.06
N TYR A 225 -11.65 5.89 10.27
CA TYR A 225 -10.51 6.44 11.00
C TYR A 225 -10.42 5.86 12.43
N PHE A 226 -9.29 5.20 12.75
CA PHE A 226 -9.08 4.39 13.97
C PHE A 226 -9.92 3.11 14.10
N SER A 227 -10.51 2.56 13.03
CA SER A 227 -11.27 1.30 13.15
C SER A 227 -10.41 0.06 13.42
N LEU A 228 -9.08 0.18 13.40
CA LEU A 228 -8.10 -0.90 13.56
C LEU A 228 -8.23 -2.02 12.52
N GLU A 229 -9.08 -1.85 11.50
CA GLU A 229 -9.38 -2.84 10.46
C GLU A 229 -8.25 -2.99 9.44
N SER A 230 -7.48 -1.93 9.24
CA SER A 230 -6.26 -1.97 8.42
C SER A 230 -5.05 -2.46 9.23
N LEU A 231 -5.16 -2.49 10.55
CA LEU A 231 -4.17 -2.97 11.51
C LEU A 231 -4.46 -4.43 11.91
N GLY A 232 -3.93 -4.85 13.06
CA GLY A 232 -4.26 -6.13 13.68
C GLY A 232 -3.72 -7.35 12.94
N THR A 233 -4.31 -8.52 13.19
CA THR A 233 -3.91 -9.76 12.53
C THR A 233 -4.48 -9.88 11.11
N LEU A 234 -3.91 -10.78 10.30
CA LEU A 234 -4.46 -11.11 8.98
C LEU A 234 -5.84 -11.76 9.08
N GLU A 235 -6.08 -12.52 10.16
CA GLU A 235 -7.32 -13.25 10.43
C GLU A 235 -8.49 -12.30 10.77
N ASP A 236 -8.22 -11.26 11.57
CA ASP A 236 -9.18 -10.21 11.93
C ASP A 236 -9.67 -9.49 10.66
N ALA A 237 -8.71 -8.98 9.85
CA ALA A 237 -9.00 -8.30 8.60
C ALA A 237 -9.77 -9.19 7.62
N ARG A 238 -9.30 -10.42 7.38
CA ARG A 238 -9.99 -11.39 6.51
C ARG A 238 -11.44 -11.60 6.93
N THR A 239 -11.68 -11.79 8.23
CA THR A 239 -13.02 -12.08 8.77
C THR A 239 -13.97 -10.90 8.61
N ARG A 240 -13.50 -9.66 8.83
CA ARG A 240 -14.29 -8.44 8.57
C ARG A 240 -14.62 -8.28 7.08
N TYR A 241 -13.61 -8.34 6.21
CA TYR A 241 -13.81 -8.07 4.78
C TYR A 241 -14.59 -9.18 4.06
N LEU A 242 -14.47 -10.46 4.44
CA LEU A 242 -15.34 -11.54 3.95
C LEU A 242 -16.82 -11.25 4.24
N ARG A 243 -17.10 -10.93 5.50
CA ARG A 243 -18.46 -10.71 6.02
C ARG A 243 -19.10 -9.47 5.40
N ARG A 244 -18.34 -8.38 5.29
CA ARG A 244 -18.78 -7.13 4.66
C ARG A 244 -19.00 -7.28 3.15
N LEU A 245 -18.10 -7.98 2.45
CA LEU A 245 -18.24 -8.22 1.01
C LEU A 245 -19.47 -9.08 0.68
N GLY A 246 -19.83 -10.04 1.54
CA GLY A 246 -21.11 -10.76 1.46
C GLY A 246 -22.30 -9.80 1.41
N LYS A 247 -22.42 -8.93 2.43
CA LYS A 247 -23.52 -7.95 2.51
C LYS A 247 -23.56 -6.96 1.34
N VAL A 248 -22.41 -6.55 0.81
CA VAL A 248 -22.35 -5.70 -0.39
C VAL A 248 -23.01 -6.38 -1.59
N TRP A 249 -22.86 -7.70 -1.74
CA TRP A 249 -23.51 -8.48 -2.79
C TRP A 249 -24.96 -8.84 -2.49
N ASP A 250 -25.36 -8.92 -1.22
CA ASP A 250 -26.77 -9.02 -0.84
C ASP A 250 -27.54 -7.75 -1.25
N VAL A 251 -26.91 -6.58 -1.16
CA VAL A 251 -27.47 -5.27 -1.58
C VAL A 251 -27.40 -5.05 -3.10
N LEU A 252 -26.25 -5.27 -3.74
CA LEU A 252 -26.05 -5.01 -5.18
C LEU A 252 -26.54 -6.13 -6.12
N GLY A 253 -26.82 -7.30 -5.55
CA GLY A 253 -26.89 -8.56 -6.28
C GLY A 253 -25.50 -9.06 -6.76
N PRO A 254 -25.43 -10.27 -7.31
CA PRO A 254 -24.17 -10.84 -7.82
C PRO A 254 -23.61 -10.01 -8.99
N GLN A 255 -22.35 -9.56 -8.88
CA GLN A 255 -21.65 -8.92 -10.00
C GLN A 255 -20.82 -9.96 -10.78
N PRO A 256 -20.80 -9.91 -12.13
CA PRO A 256 -19.86 -10.70 -12.94
C PRO A 256 -18.46 -10.07 -12.92
N ASN A 257 -17.47 -10.81 -13.43
CA ASN A 257 -16.12 -10.33 -13.72
C ASN A 257 -15.47 -9.57 -12.55
N VAL A 258 -15.52 -10.17 -11.36
CA VAL A 258 -14.99 -9.58 -10.12
C VAL A 258 -13.48 -9.86 -10.01
N TYR A 259 -12.72 -8.83 -9.67
CA TYR A 259 -11.30 -8.96 -9.31
C TYR A 259 -11.06 -8.30 -7.94
N LEU A 260 -10.30 -8.96 -7.08
CA LEU A 260 -9.88 -8.37 -5.81
C LEU A 260 -8.55 -7.64 -6.03
N LEU A 261 -8.53 -6.32 -5.88
CA LEU A 261 -7.30 -5.53 -5.90
C LEU A 261 -6.82 -5.35 -4.46
N GLY A 262 -5.70 -5.97 -4.13
CA GLY A 262 -5.03 -5.80 -2.86
C GLY A 262 -3.93 -4.76 -2.97
N TYR A 263 -4.12 -3.60 -2.35
CA TYR A 263 -3.08 -2.59 -2.24
C TYR A 263 -2.20 -2.88 -1.01
N SER A 264 -0.87 -2.91 -1.17
CA SER A 264 0.06 -3.18 -0.06
C SER A 264 -0.33 -4.48 0.69
N ARG A 265 -0.48 -4.46 2.02
CA ARG A 265 -1.03 -5.55 2.84
C ARG A 265 -2.35 -6.15 2.35
N GLY A 266 -3.17 -5.36 1.65
CA GLY A 266 -4.48 -5.76 1.14
C GLY A 266 -4.42 -6.98 0.22
N VAL A 267 -3.27 -7.26 -0.42
CA VAL A 267 -3.11 -8.48 -1.22
C VAL A 267 -3.12 -9.73 -0.33
N ASN A 268 -2.44 -9.71 0.82
CA ASN A 268 -2.43 -10.84 1.74
C ASN A 268 -3.84 -11.08 2.30
N VAL A 269 -4.58 -10.01 2.58
CA VAL A 269 -5.99 -10.06 3.01
C VAL A 269 -6.87 -10.67 1.92
N ALA A 270 -6.77 -10.21 0.67
CA ALA A 270 -7.51 -10.78 -0.47
C ALA A 270 -7.21 -12.27 -0.69
N LEU A 271 -5.94 -12.70 -0.59
CA LEU A 271 -5.57 -14.12 -0.69
C LEU A 271 -6.15 -14.95 0.46
N ALA A 272 -6.16 -14.41 1.68
CA ALA A 272 -6.79 -15.06 2.83
C ALA A 272 -8.30 -15.18 2.66
N MET A 273 -8.97 -14.13 2.14
CA MET A 273 -10.40 -14.16 1.84
C MET A 273 -10.72 -15.28 0.83
N LEU A 274 -9.93 -15.39 -0.24
CA LEU A 274 -10.14 -16.39 -1.28
C LEU A 274 -9.85 -17.82 -0.81
N ASN A 275 -8.84 -18.05 0.04
CA ASN A 275 -8.60 -19.37 0.63
C ASN A 275 -9.81 -19.86 1.46
N THR A 276 -10.42 -18.97 2.24
CA THR A 276 -11.63 -19.30 3.01
C THR A 276 -12.83 -19.49 2.09
N ALA A 277 -13.05 -18.58 1.13
CA ALA A 277 -14.18 -18.64 0.21
C ALA A 277 -14.18 -19.90 -0.68
N GLU A 278 -13.00 -20.37 -1.11
CA GLU A 278 -12.84 -21.62 -1.85
C GLU A 278 -13.18 -22.87 -1.03
N LYS A 279 -12.85 -22.87 0.27
CA LYS A 279 -13.14 -23.99 1.18
C LYS A 279 -14.61 -24.06 1.59
N THR A 280 -15.33 -22.94 1.58
CA THR A 280 -16.76 -22.86 1.95
C THR A 280 -17.58 -22.06 0.93
N PRO A 281 -17.66 -22.50 -0.35
CA PRO A 281 -18.26 -21.72 -1.44
C PRO A 281 -19.77 -21.51 -1.27
N SER A 282 -20.45 -22.35 -0.49
CA SER A 282 -21.86 -22.16 -0.11
C SER A 282 -22.08 -20.98 0.84
N ALA A 283 -21.10 -20.65 1.69
CA ALA A 283 -21.14 -19.48 2.57
C ALA A 283 -20.71 -18.18 1.84
N TYR A 284 -19.97 -18.32 0.73
CA TYR A 284 -19.44 -17.20 -0.05
C TYR A 284 -19.78 -17.33 -1.55
N PRO A 285 -21.08 -17.34 -1.93
CA PRO A 285 -21.52 -17.66 -3.29
C PRO A 285 -21.07 -16.66 -4.37
N TRP A 286 -20.58 -15.48 -3.98
CA TRP A 286 -19.94 -14.50 -4.86
C TRP A 286 -18.59 -14.98 -5.42
N TYR A 287 -17.94 -15.93 -4.74
CA TYR A 287 -16.63 -16.46 -5.12
C TYR A 287 -16.57 -16.96 -6.57
N LYS A 288 -17.66 -17.60 -7.05
CA LYS A 288 -17.77 -18.13 -8.42
C LYS A 288 -17.65 -17.06 -9.52
N ASN A 289 -17.84 -15.78 -9.17
CA ASN A 289 -17.74 -14.66 -10.10
C ASN A 289 -16.35 -14.00 -10.10
N VAL A 290 -15.47 -14.38 -9.16
CA VAL A 290 -14.09 -13.90 -9.10
C VAL A 290 -13.30 -14.48 -10.26
N LYS A 291 -12.52 -13.64 -10.93
CA LYS A 291 -11.67 -13.99 -12.08
C LYS A 291 -10.18 -13.88 -11.76
N GLY A 292 -9.81 -13.07 -10.77
CA GLY A 292 -8.42 -12.93 -10.36
C GLY A 292 -8.18 -11.98 -9.19
N VAL A 293 -6.90 -11.83 -8.87
CA VAL A 293 -6.36 -10.91 -7.87
C VAL A 293 -5.37 -9.97 -8.54
N VAL A 294 -5.40 -8.69 -8.18
CA VAL A 294 -4.41 -7.69 -8.58
C VAL A 294 -3.64 -7.25 -7.34
N SER A 295 -2.33 -7.48 -7.34
CA SER A 295 -1.39 -6.94 -6.35
C SER A 295 -0.96 -5.55 -6.81
N LEU A 296 -1.25 -4.51 -6.03
CA LEU A 296 -0.79 -3.14 -6.28
C LEU A 296 0.20 -2.76 -5.17
N GLY A 297 1.51 -2.84 -5.47
CA GLY A 297 2.57 -2.72 -4.46
C GLY A 297 2.47 -3.77 -3.35
N GLY A 298 1.91 -4.95 -3.63
CA GLY A 298 1.48 -5.88 -2.58
C GLY A 298 2.60 -6.65 -1.87
N THR A 299 2.41 -6.94 -0.59
CA THR A 299 3.43 -7.54 0.29
C THR A 299 3.39 -9.08 0.35
N LEU A 300 3.43 -9.75 -0.81
CA LEU A 300 3.26 -11.21 -0.90
C LEU A 300 4.24 -12.01 -0.03
N TYR A 301 5.51 -11.63 -0.04
CA TYR A 301 6.58 -12.26 0.74
C TYR A 301 7.13 -11.35 1.85
N GLY A 302 6.32 -10.38 2.27
CA GLY A 302 6.63 -9.38 3.29
C GLY A 302 6.92 -7.99 2.72
N SER A 303 7.46 -7.12 3.56
CA SER A 303 7.86 -5.74 3.23
C SER A 303 9.28 -5.48 3.73
N ARG A 304 10.08 -4.75 2.94
CA ARG A 304 11.42 -4.33 3.35
C ARG A 304 11.37 -3.38 4.53
N LEU A 305 10.40 -2.46 4.54
CA LEU A 305 10.15 -1.57 5.68
C LEU A 305 9.79 -2.36 6.95
N ALA A 306 8.97 -3.41 6.84
CA ALA A 306 8.66 -4.28 7.97
C ALA A 306 9.88 -5.08 8.47
N GLU A 307 10.77 -5.53 7.57
CA GLU A 307 12.05 -6.15 7.96
C GLU A 307 12.93 -5.16 8.74
N VAL A 308 13.11 -3.93 8.25
CA VAL A 308 13.91 -2.89 8.93
C VAL A 308 13.29 -2.48 10.28
N ALA A 309 11.96 -2.40 10.39
CA ALA A 309 11.25 -2.12 11.63
C ALA A 309 11.24 -3.28 12.65
N THR A 310 11.63 -4.49 12.25
CA THR A 310 11.66 -5.68 13.14
C THR A 310 13.05 -6.27 13.36
N THR A 311 14.09 -5.71 12.74
CA THR A 311 15.49 -6.19 12.85
C THR A 311 16.29 -5.36 13.87
N PRO A 312 16.84 -5.98 14.93
CA PRO A 312 17.70 -5.28 15.88
C PRO A 312 18.88 -4.54 15.25
N GLY A 313 19.23 -3.39 15.81
CA GLY A 313 20.30 -2.51 15.29
C GLY A 313 19.87 -1.55 14.19
N GLN A 314 18.70 -1.76 13.57
CA GLN A 314 18.05 -0.74 12.74
C GLN A 314 17.36 0.28 13.64
N ALA A 315 17.31 1.55 13.24
CA ALA A 315 16.72 2.57 14.11
C ALA A 315 15.19 2.69 13.95
N PHE A 316 14.58 2.28 12.82
CA PHE A 316 13.14 1.96 12.78
C PHE A 316 12.76 0.93 13.85
N TYR A 317 13.56 -0.12 14.04
CA TYR A 317 13.35 -1.09 15.12
C TYR A 317 13.49 -0.45 16.50
N ALA A 318 14.50 0.41 16.72
CA ALA A 318 14.70 1.08 18.00
C ALA A 318 13.50 1.99 18.37
N GLU A 319 12.95 2.74 17.41
CA GLU A 319 11.78 3.59 17.64
C GLU A 319 10.51 2.78 17.87
N PHE A 320 10.25 1.79 17.01
CA PHE A 320 9.09 0.92 17.13
C PHE A 320 9.12 0.13 18.46
N GLN A 321 10.28 -0.40 18.86
CA GLN A 321 10.43 -1.06 20.15
C GLN A 321 10.24 -0.06 21.30
N ARG A 322 10.76 1.18 21.20
CA ARG A 322 10.54 2.19 22.25
C ARG A 322 9.06 2.55 22.44
N ILE A 323 8.29 2.63 21.36
CA ILE A 323 6.83 2.85 21.40
C ILE A 323 6.11 1.67 22.09
N ARG A 324 6.54 0.43 21.83
CA ARG A 324 6.04 -0.76 22.53
C ARG A 324 6.39 -0.77 24.01
N ASP A 325 7.66 -0.53 24.35
CA ASP A 325 8.13 -0.44 25.73
C ASP A 325 7.37 0.65 26.51
N LEU A 326 7.07 1.79 25.87
CA LEU A 326 6.23 2.84 26.45
C LEU A 326 4.80 2.34 26.69
N ALA A 327 4.20 1.64 25.73
CA ALA A 327 2.88 1.06 25.91
C ALA A 327 2.87 0.10 27.11
N ASP A 328 3.91 -0.71 27.30
CA ASP A 328 4.07 -1.63 28.44
C ASP A 328 4.28 -0.89 29.78
N GLU A 329 5.14 0.14 29.81
CA GLU A 329 5.36 1.00 30.98
C GLU A 329 4.08 1.71 31.47
N LEU A 330 3.16 2.06 30.55
CA LEU A 330 1.96 2.82 30.89
C LEU A 330 0.92 1.97 31.61
N THR A 331 0.55 2.43 32.80
CA THR A 331 -0.43 1.78 33.69
C THR A 331 -1.74 2.56 33.72
N PRO A 332 -2.89 1.97 33.31
CA PRO A 332 -4.21 2.56 33.52
C PRO A 332 -4.50 2.77 35.01
N ILE A 333 -5.08 3.90 35.39
CA ILE A 333 -5.43 4.19 36.78
C ILE A 333 -6.72 3.43 37.13
N SER A 334 -6.65 2.49 38.08
CA SER A 334 -7.84 1.85 38.64
C SER A 334 -8.67 2.85 39.44
N SER A 335 -10.00 2.79 39.30
CA SER A 335 -10.95 3.56 40.11
C SER A 335 -10.82 3.26 41.61
N GLN A 336 -10.30 2.08 41.97
CA GLN A 336 -10.07 1.64 43.35
C GLN A 336 -8.84 2.29 44.02
N LEU A 337 -7.98 2.99 43.26
CA LEU A 337 -6.81 3.66 43.84
C LEU A 337 -7.22 4.90 44.65
N SER A 338 -6.62 5.03 45.84
CA SER A 338 -6.68 6.25 46.66
C SER A 338 -6.07 7.45 45.92
N LEU A 339 -6.42 8.68 46.31
CA LEU A 339 -5.91 9.89 45.66
C LEU A 339 -4.36 9.94 45.57
N PRO A 340 -3.58 9.62 46.64
CA PRO A 340 -2.12 9.52 46.53
C PRO A 340 -1.65 8.43 45.55
N GLY A 341 -2.34 7.29 45.49
CA GLY A 341 -2.07 6.23 44.52
C GLY A 341 -2.31 6.67 43.07
N ARG A 342 -3.39 7.42 42.82
CA ARG A 342 -3.69 8.01 41.50
C ARG A 342 -2.62 9.03 41.08
N ILE A 343 -2.23 9.94 41.98
CA ILE A 343 -1.15 10.92 41.72
C ILE A 343 0.17 10.21 41.40
N THR A 344 0.51 9.17 42.16
CA THR A 344 1.71 8.35 41.93
C THR A 344 1.70 7.66 40.56
N ALA A 345 0.55 7.12 40.13
CA ALA A 345 0.41 6.52 38.81
C ALA A 345 0.55 7.54 37.67
N ILE A 346 -0.07 8.72 37.79
CA ILE A 346 0.08 9.82 36.81
C ILE A 346 1.56 10.23 36.70
N ALA A 347 2.25 10.39 37.83
CA ALA A 347 3.67 10.75 37.85
C ALA A 347 4.54 9.69 37.16
N LYS A 348 4.34 8.40 37.45
CA LYS A 348 5.07 7.29 36.80
C LYS A 348 4.87 7.28 35.28
N ASN A 349 3.63 7.40 34.83
CA ASN A 349 3.29 7.43 33.41
C ASN A 349 3.85 8.69 32.71
N THR A 350 3.83 9.84 33.37
CA THR A 350 4.43 11.10 32.84
C THR A 350 5.93 10.95 32.66
N LEU A 351 6.62 10.29 33.61
CA LEU A 351 8.04 9.96 33.49
C LEU A 351 8.32 8.95 32.37
N ALA A 352 7.41 7.99 32.11
CA ALA A 352 7.52 7.07 30.98
C ALA A 352 7.44 7.81 29.63
N TRP A 353 6.47 8.71 29.46
CA TRP A 353 6.38 9.57 28.27
C TRP A 353 7.63 10.44 28.08
N ALA A 354 8.11 11.10 29.13
CA ALA A 354 9.31 11.94 29.06
C ALA A 354 10.58 11.14 28.71
N ARG A 355 10.69 9.89 29.20
CA ARG A 355 11.75 8.96 28.75
C ARG A 355 11.59 8.64 27.27
N ALA A 356 10.41 8.20 26.84
CA ALA A 356 10.16 7.81 25.46
C ALA A 356 10.40 8.96 24.46
N GLU A 357 9.96 10.19 24.78
CA GLU A 357 10.24 11.38 23.95
C GLU A 357 11.74 11.66 23.83
N ARG A 358 12.49 11.58 24.94
CA ARG A 358 13.96 11.69 24.94
C ARG A 358 14.61 10.58 24.12
N ASP A 359 14.17 9.34 24.28
CA ASP A 359 14.78 8.18 23.63
C ASP A 359 14.53 8.21 22.12
N LEU A 360 13.30 8.52 21.68
CA LEU A 360 12.95 8.73 20.27
C LEU A 360 13.72 9.93 19.68
N LEU A 361 13.89 11.01 20.44
CA LEU A 361 14.75 12.13 20.04
C LEU A 361 16.20 11.69 19.85
N VAL A 362 16.79 10.93 20.78
CA VAL A 362 18.17 10.41 20.66
C VAL A 362 18.30 9.54 19.43
N VAL A 363 17.36 8.63 19.18
CA VAL A 363 17.34 7.83 17.95
C VAL A 363 17.32 8.77 16.75
N ALA A 364 16.30 9.62 16.58
CA ALA A 364 16.22 10.60 15.49
C ALA A 364 17.48 11.48 15.30
N THR A 365 18.19 11.83 16.38
CA THR A 365 19.45 12.59 16.28
C THR A 365 20.64 11.79 15.72
N THR A 366 20.66 10.47 15.95
CA THR A 366 21.78 9.57 15.60
C THR A 366 21.85 9.32 14.09
N ILE A 367 20.75 9.57 13.38
CA ILE A 367 20.55 9.08 12.02
C ILE A 367 21.04 10.02 10.93
N GLY A 368 21.00 11.33 11.16
CA GLY A 368 21.31 12.31 10.12
C GLY A 368 20.36 12.26 8.91
N ILE A 369 20.62 13.10 7.92
CA ILE A 369 19.84 13.13 6.69
C ILE A 369 20.55 12.24 5.66
N PRO A 370 19.86 11.28 5.01
CA PRO A 370 20.44 10.49 3.93
C PRO A 370 21.06 11.38 2.84
N LYS A 371 22.33 11.14 2.51
CA LYS A 371 23.12 11.99 1.58
C LYS A 371 22.44 12.20 0.23
N GLY A 372 21.63 11.26 -0.24
CA GLY A 372 20.88 11.41 -1.48
C GLY A 372 19.77 12.47 -1.41
N LEU A 373 19.13 12.68 -0.25
CA LEU A 373 18.15 13.77 -0.05
C LEU A 373 18.80 15.15 -0.03
N ILE A 374 20.05 15.22 0.45
CA ILE A 374 20.89 16.42 0.42
C ILE A 374 21.16 16.82 -1.04
N LEU A 375 21.58 15.85 -1.86
CA LEU A 375 21.80 16.02 -3.29
C LEU A 375 20.50 16.38 -4.05
N GLU A 376 19.36 15.79 -3.65
CA GLU A 376 18.03 16.06 -4.21
C GLU A 376 17.40 17.39 -3.75
N HIS A 377 18.04 18.10 -2.81
CA HIS A 377 17.52 19.33 -2.18
C HIS A 377 16.15 19.16 -1.49
N ILE A 378 15.91 17.98 -0.89
CA ILE A 378 14.64 17.62 -0.22
C ILE A 378 14.62 18.01 1.28
N GLU A 379 15.77 18.41 1.83
CA GLU A 379 16.03 18.54 3.28
C GLU A 379 15.12 19.50 4.05
N SER A 380 14.58 20.54 3.40
CA SER A 380 14.04 21.73 4.10
C SER A 380 12.81 21.50 4.97
N ASP A 381 12.03 20.45 4.72
CA ASP A 381 10.71 20.24 5.33
C ASP A 381 10.47 18.84 5.91
N LEU A 382 11.50 17.99 5.97
CA LEU A 382 11.39 16.77 6.77
C LEU A 382 11.11 17.14 8.23
N PRO A 383 10.37 16.30 8.98
CA PRO A 383 10.11 16.57 10.39
C PRO A 383 11.43 16.62 11.15
N ASN A 384 11.91 17.84 11.40
CA ASN A 384 13.04 18.08 12.27
C ASN A 384 12.73 17.56 13.68
N LYS A 385 13.75 17.54 14.55
CA LYS A 385 13.62 17.11 15.95
C LYS A 385 12.38 17.69 16.66
N TYR A 386 12.05 18.95 16.36
CA TYR A 386 10.90 19.66 16.90
C TYR A 386 9.55 19.14 16.39
N ALA A 387 9.46 18.69 15.14
CA ALA A 387 8.25 18.11 14.58
C ALA A 387 7.95 16.72 15.15
N LEU A 388 8.96 15.86 15.36
CA LEU A 388 8.78 14.56 16.03
C LEU A 388 8.36 14.75 17.51
N THR A 389 8.97 15.66 18.25
CA THR A 389 8.53 15.97 19.62
C THR A 389 7.13 16.61 19.65
N THR A 390 6.82 17.51 18.71
CA THR A 390 5.47 18.09 18.58
C THR A 390 4.44 16.99 18.35
N MET A 391 4.76 16.04 17.49
CA MET A 391 3.93 14.89 17.13
C MET A 391 3.68 13.93 18.30
N ILE A 392 4.74 13.51 19.00
CA ILE A 392 4.62 12.72 20.23
C ILE A 392 3.75 13.47 21.24
N LYS A 393 3.96 14.79 21.38
CA LYS A 393 3.20 15.66 22.27
C LYS A 393 1.73 15.79 21.88
N LYS A 394 1.38 16.02 20.62
CA LYS A 394 -0.03 16.07 20.17
C LYS A 394 -0.70 14.71 20.34
N PHE A 395 0.02 13.65 20.04
CA PHE A 395 -0.52 12.31 20.16
C PHE A 395 -0.82 11.95 21.62
N ALA A 396 0.13 12.16 22.53
CA ALA A 396 -0.03 11.94 23.96
C ALA A 396 -1.04 12.92 24.61
N PHE A 397 -0.91 14.22 24.37
CA PHE A 397 -1.63 15.24 25.14
C PHE A 397 -2.86 15.82 24.46
N GLU A 398 -3.00 15.75 23.13
CA GLU A 398 -4.20 16.24 22.41
C GLU A 398 -5.15 15.09 22.01
N LYS A 399 -4.63 14.00 21.41
CA LYS A 399 -5.47 12.84 21.04
C LYS A 399 -5.76 11.95 22.26
N PHE A 400 -4.75 11.47 22.95
CA PHE A 400 -4.93 10.70 24.19
C PHE A 400 -5.14 11.56 25.44
N LYS A 401 -5.17 12.89 25.32
CA LYS A 401 -5.60 13.79 26.40
C LYS A 401 -4.99 13.42 27.77
N ILE A 402 -3.70 13.06 27.81
CA ILE A 402 -3.07 12.47 29.00
C ILE A 402 -2.96 13.47 30.18
N GLY A 403 -3.31 14.75 29.96
CA GLY A 403 -3.58 15.71 31.04
C GLY A 403 -5.01 15.72 31.63
N GLN A 404 -5.98 15.01 31.02
CA GLN A 404 -7.39 15.05 31.43
C GLN A 404 -7.74 13.86 32.33
N SER A 405 -7.97 14.14 33.62
CA SER A 405 -8.12 13.12 34.68
C SER A 405 -9.29 12.17 34.53
N ALA A 406 -10.39 12.58 33.88
CA ALA A 406 -11.61 11.78 33.74
C ALA A 406 -11.45 10.61 32.75
N GLU A 407 -10.83 10.84 31.59
CA GLU A 407 -10.66 9.83 30.53
C GLU A 407 -9.29 9.14 30.55
N TYR A 408 -8.37 9.58 31.43
CA TYR A 408 -6.97 9.18 31.47
C TYR A 408 -6.72 7.66 31.30
N SER A 409 -7.44 6.84 32.06
CA SER A 409 -7.28 5.37 32.02
C SER A 409 -7.78 4.74 30.73
N ASN A 410 -8.86 5.28 30.14
CA ASN A 410 -9.36 4.84 28.85
C ASN A 410 -8.38 5.22 27.75
N ASN A 411 -7.80 6.42 27.82
CA ASN A 411 -6.79 6.87 26.86
C ASN A 411 -5.52 6.02 26.87
N ILE A 412 -5.04 5.57 28.04
CA ILE A 412 -3.93 4.61 28.10
C ILE A 412 -4.33 3.26 27.48
N LYS A 413 -5.54 2.75 27.75
CA LYS A 413 -6.02 1.51 27.10
C LYS A 413 -6.09 1.65 25.58
N ARG A 414 -6.67 2.75 25.08
CA ARG A 414 -6.72 3.11 23.65
C ARG A 414 -5.32 3.11 23.04
N PHE A 415 -4.35 3.77 23.67
CA PHE A 415 -2.94 3.78 23.20
C PHE A 415 -2.33 2.37 23.17
N LYS A 416 -2.48 1.58 24.24
CA LYS A 416 -1.93 0.21 24.30
C LYS A 416 -2.51 -0.68 23.19
N VAL A 417 -3.83 -0.65 23.00
CA VAL A 417 -4.52 -1.43 21.94
C VAL A 417 -4.07 -0.99 20.54
N LEU A 418 -3.89 0.31 20.30
CA LEU A 418 -3.36 0.78 19.02
C LEU A 418 -1.93 0.29 18.77
N VAL A 419 -1.04 0.39 19.77
CA VAL A 419 0.35 -0.07 19.63
C VAL A 419 0.42 -1.58 19.41
N GLU A 420 -0.42 -2.35 20.10
CA GLU A 420 -0.60 -3.79 19.89
C GLU A 420 -1.08 -4.09 18.46
N LYS A 421 -2.15 -3.46 17.99
CA LYS A 421 -2.70 -3.69 16.64
C LYS A 421 -1.76 -3.17 15.53
N ALA A 422 -1.02 -2.08 15.74
CA ALA A 422 0.04 -1.66 14.83
C ALA A 422 1.18 -2.70 14.79
N ALA A 423 1.54 -3.28 15.93
CA ALA A 423 2.57 -4.30 16.02
C ALA A 423 2.16 -5.61 15.33
N GLU A 424 0.93 -6.09 15.51
CA GLU A 424 0.37 -7.22 14.75
C GLU A 424 0.38 -6.94 13.24
N GLY A 425 -0.01 -5.73 12.84
CA GLY A 425 0.01 -5.27 11.45
C GLY A 425 1.40 -5.37 10.83
N ILE A 426 2.40 -4.75 11.46
CA ILE A 426 3.82 -4.78 11.03
C ILE A 426 4.36 -6.22 11.04
N GLN A 427 4.10 -7.00 12.09
CA GLN A 427 4.55 -8.39 12.17
C GLN A 427 3.96 -9.24 11.04
N SER A 428 2.69 -9.03 10.67
CA SER A 428 2.06 -9.78 9.57
C SER A 428 2.68 -9.50 8.19
N LEU A 429 3.49 -8.43 8.08
CA LEU A 429 4.26 -8.05 6.89
C LEU A 429 5.74 -8.52 6.93
N THR A 430 6.13 -9.29 7.94
CA THR A 430 7.47 -9.91 7.95
C THR A 430 7.50 -11.14 7.03
N PRO A 431 8.62 -11.43 6.34
CA PRO A 431 8.75 -12.64 5.53
C PRO A 431 8.43 -13.92 6.30
N LYS A 432 8.79 -13.98 7.60
CA LYS A 432 8.45 -15.10 8.50
C LYS A 432 6.95 -15.40 8.49
N ASN A 433 6.11 -14.38 8.63
CA ASN A 433 4.66 -14.56 8.77
C ASN A 433 3.98 -14.73 7.40
N CYS A 434 4.39 -13.99 6.37
CA CYS A 434 3.85 -14.17 5.01
C CYS A 434 4.13 -15.58 4.47
N LEU A 435 5.36 -16.08 4.63
CA LEU A 435 5.74 -17.43 4.20
C LEU A 435 5.17 -18.50 5.13
N GLY A 436 5.03 -18.23 6.43
CA GLY A 436 4.35 -19.12 7.38
C GLY A 436 2.88 -19.36 7.01
N TRP A 437 2.19 -18.32 6.54
CA TRP A 437 0.83 -18.44 6.01
C TRP A 437 0.81 -19.30 4.74
N LEU A 438 1.68 -19.00 3.76
CA LEU A 438 1.78 -19.75 2.50
C LEU A 438 2.15 -21.24 2.67
N LYS A 439 2.88 -21.62 3.73
CA LYS A 439 3.16 -23.03 4.05
C LYS A 439 1.93 -23.84 4.46
N THR A 440 0.88 -23.18 4.94
CA THR A 440 -0.30 -23.82 5.56
C THR A 440 -1.60 -23.56 4.80
N HIS A 441 -1.55 -22.65 3.82
CA HIS A 441 -2.70 -22.23 3.01
C HIS A 441 -2.38 -22.35 1.53
N THR A 442 -3.41 -22.54 0.73
CA THR A 442 -3.36 -22.53 -0.74
C THR A 442 -4.06 -21.29 -1.28
N ILE A 443 -3.78 -20.92 -2.51
CA ILE A 443 -4.54 -19.92 -3.26
C ILE A 443 -5.23 -20.61 -4.46
N PRO A 444 -6.44 -20.18 -4.84
CA PRO A 444 -7.19 -20.79 -5.95
C PRO A 444 -6.44 -20.87 -7.28
N ALA A 445 -6.19 -22.07 -7.79
CA ALA A 445 -5.39 -22.27 -9.00
C ALA A 445 -6.07 -21.80 -10.31
N GLN A 446 -7.41 -21.77 -10.31
CA GLN A 446 -8.27 -21.32 -11.40
C GLN A 446 -8.34 -19.79 -11.53
N LEU A 447 -7.85 -19.03 -10.55
CA LEU A 447 -7.80 -17.58 -10.60
C LEU A 447 -6.50 -17.09 -11.24
N LYS A 448 -6.55 -15.89 -11.82
CA LYS A 448 -5.39 -15.21 -12.41
C LYS A 448 -4.79 -14.24 -11.40
N TYR A 449 -3.47 -14.14 -11.35
CA TYR A 449 -2.75 -13.31 -10.37
C TYR A 449 -1.88 -12.26 -11.06
N TYR A 450 -2.25 -10.99 -10.92
CA TYR A 450 -1.57 -9.87 -11.57
C TYR A 450 -0.78 -9.03 -10.58
N VAL A 451 0.26 -8.36 -11.06
CA VAL A 451 1.09 -7.46 -10.24
C VAL A 451 1.32 -6.15 -10.98
N ILE A 452 1.14 -5.04 -10.27
CA ILE A 452 1.61 -3.71 -10.64
C ILE A 452 2.49 -3.25 -9.47
N GLN A 453 3.76 -2.97 -9.75
CA GLN A 453 4.75 -2.62 -8.73
C GLN A 453 5.25 -1.19 -8.93
N GLY A 454 5.29 -0.40 -7.87
CA GLY A 454 5.94 0.92 -7.90
C GLY A 454 7.46 0.80 -7.83
N THR A 455 8.16 1.80 -8.33
CA THR A 455 9.52 2.08 -7.91
C THR A 455 9.78 3.57 -7.91
N MET A 456 10.48 4.06 -6.89
CA MET A 456 11.03 5.41 -6.93
C MET A 456 12.19 5.48 -7.93
N ALA A 457 12.64 6.70 -8.23
CA ALA A 457 13.87 6.96 -8.97
C ALA A 457 15.12 6.39 -8.28
N ASP A 458 16.22 6.24 -9.02
CA ASP A 458 17.50 5.71 -8.50
C ASP A 458 18.01 6.49 -7.28
N PRO A 459 18.79 5.88 -6.38
CA PRO A 459 19.36 6.60 -5.26
C PRO A 459 20.39 7.62 -5.77
N SER A 460 20.20 8.89 -5.43
CA SER A 460 21.16 9.95 -5.69
C SER A 460 22.39 9.76 -4.80
N THR A 461 23.58 9.86 -5.40
CA THR A 461 24.86 9.58 -4.72
C THR A 461 25.92 10.60 -5.09
N MET A 462 26.96 10.76 -4.25
CA MET A 462 28.05 11.70 -4.52
C MET A 462 28.77 11.42 -5.85
N LEU A 463 28.77 10.16 -6.32
CA LEU A 463 29.40 9.74 -7.57
C LEU A 463 28.45 9.82 -8.76
N GLY A 464 27.18 9.42 -8.60
CA GLY A 464 26.18 9.41 -9.68
C GLY A 464 25.40 10.72 -9.85
N GLY A 465 25.50 11.64 -8.90
CA GLY A 465 24.69 12.86 -8.86
C GLY A 465 23.23 12.60 -8.50
N VAL A 466 22.35 13.51 -8.90
CA VAL A 466 20.89 13.41 -8.76
C VAL A 466 20.30 12.57 -9.88
N SER A 467 19.47 11.57 -9.56
CA SER A 467 18.81 10.73 -10.58
C SER A 467 18.06 11.58 -11.62
N PRO A 468 18.23 11.32 -12.93
CA PRO A 468 17.51 12.04 -13.96
C PRO A 468 16.00 11.78 -13.93
N LEU A 469 15.55 10.65 -13.35
CA LEU A 469 14.12 10.31 -13.25
C LEU A 469 13.34 11.21 -12.27
N ILE A 470 14.03 11.94 -11.39
CA ILE A 470 13.43 12.93 -10.48
C ILE A 470 13.21 14.26 -11.20
N LYS A 471 14.07 14.59 -12.18
CA LYS A 471 14.06 15.89 -12.87
C LYS A 471 12.91 15.93 -13.87
N ASN A 472 12.03 16.91 -13.73
CA ASN A 472 10.83 17.07 -14.55
C ASN A 472 10.03 15.77 -14.65
N SER A 473 9.79 15.14 -13.49
CA SER A 473 9.04 13.90 -13.39
C SER A 473 7.53 14.16 -13.47
N PRO A 474 6.78 13.44 -14.33
CA PRO A 474 5.31 13.49 -14.36
C PRO A 474 4.67 12.75 -13.17
N SER A 475 5.44 12.09 -12.30
CA SER A 475 4.94 11.32 -11.16
C SER A 475 5.48 11.81 -9.80
N PHE A 476 6.76 12.15 -9.73
CA PHE A 476 7.44 12.50 -8.48
C PHE A 476 7.34 14.01 -8.16
N ASN A 477 6.49 14.36 -7.21
CA ASN A 477 6.45 15.72 -6.66
C ASN A 477 7.40 15.87 -5.47
N THR A 478 8.63 16.33 -5.70
CA THR A 478 9.64 16.53 -4.65
C THR A 478 9.24 17.54 -3.56
N ARG A 479 8.19 18.33 -3.78
CA ARG A 479 7.67 19.30 -2.81
C ARG A 479 6.59 18.72 -1.91
N ALA A 480 5.85 17.71 -2.38
CA ALA A 480 4.81 17.04 -1.61
C ALA A 480 5.40 16.33 -0.39
N LEU A 481 4.74 16.46 0.77
CA LEU A 481 5.21 15.89 2.03
C LEU A 481 5.39 14.37 1.89
N ASP A 482 4.38 13.70 1.33
CA ASP A 482 4.39 12.26 1.02
C ASP A 482 5.67 11.79 0.33
N TYR A 483 6.05 12.46 -0.75
CA TYR A 483 7.28 12.12 -1.46
C TYR A 483 8.50 12.30 -0.57
N LYS A 484 8.61 13.38 0.22
CA LYS A 484 9.76 13.58 1.13
C LYS A 484 9.85 12.47 2.16
N LEU A 485 8.73 12.08 2.76
CA LEU A 485 8.61 11.02 3.75
C LEU A 485 9.02 9.66 3.18
N ILE A 486 8.46 9.32 2.03
CA ILE A 486 8.66 8.03 1.37
C ILE A 486 10.04 7.97 0.70
N ARG A 487 10.55 9.06 0.14
CA ARG A 487 11.94 9.14 -0.36
C ARG A 487 12.96 8.97 0.76
N TRP A 488 12.66 9.51 1.95
CA TRP A 488 13.50 9.33 3.12
C TRP A 488 13.55 7.85 3.57
N SER A 489 12.40 7.16 3.61
CA SER A 489 12.33 5.73 3.95
C SER A 489 12.95 4.82 2.86
N TYR A 490 12.82 5.19 1.58
CA TYR A 490 13.50 4.55 0.44
C TYR A 490 15.01 4.49 0.60
N TYR A 491 15.64 5.55 1.14
CA TYR A 491 17.09 5.51 1.40
C TYR A 491 17.47 4.50 2.49
N GLN A 492 16.55 4.16 3.41
CA GLN A 492 16.79 3.13 4.43
C GLN A 492 16.58 1.73 3.89
N THR A 493 15.50 1.48 3.14
CA THR A 493 15.31 0.19 2.48
C THR A 493 16.44 -0.08 1.48
N TYR A 494 16.92 0.94 0.76
CA TYR A 494 18.11 0.84 -0.09
C TYR A 494 19.38 0.57 0.73
N ALA A 495 19.64 1.31 1.81
CA ALA A 495 20.81 1.09 2.67
C ALA A 495 20.83 -0.32 3.29
N TYR A 496 19.66 -0.87 3.64
CA TYR A 496 19.52 -2.20 4.23
C TYR A 496 19.63 -3.34 3.20
N SER A 497 19.06 -3.18 2.01
CA SER A 497 18.91 -4.28 1.03
C SER A 497 19.84 -4.19 -0.19
N GLY A 498 20.45 -3.02 -0.44
CA GLY A 498 21.16 -2.70 -1.68
C GLY A 498 20.27 -2.56 -2.92
N MET A 499 18.95 -2.74 -2.81
CA MET A 499 18.04 -2.82 -3.96
C MET A 499 17.46 -1.45 -4.36
N ALA A 500 17.93 -0.90 -5.47
CA ALA A 500 17.51 0.42 -5.96
C ALA A 500 16.05 0.46 -6.48
N ILE A 501 15.56 -0.67 -7.01
CA ILE A 501 14.19 -0.88 -7.48
C ILE A 501 13.23 -1.17 -6.31
N ASN A 502 12.81 -0.13 -5.60
CA ASN A 502 11.80 -0.26 -4.55
C ASN A 502 10.91 0.99 -4.46
N ASP A 503 9.68 0.84 -3.96
CA ASP A 503 8.71 1.93 -3.80
C ASP A 503 8.80 2.64 -2.43
N SER A 504 9.88 2.36 -1.67
CA SER A 504 10.14 2.61 -0.24
C SER A 504 9.61 1.58 0.75
N GLN A 505 8.57 0.83 0.44
CA GLN A 505 7.98 -0.11 1.40
C GLN A 505 8.13 -1.56 0.91
N VAL A 506 8.03 -1.74 -0.40
CA VAL A 506 8.01 -3.01 -1.11
C VAL A 506 8.93 -2.93 -2.31
N SER A 507 9.55 -4.06 -2.63
CA SER A 507 10.44 -4.27 -3.76
C SER A 507 9.93 -5.46 -4.59
N PRO A 508 10.24 -5.56 -5.89
CA PRO A 508 9.68 -6.61 -6.76
C PRO A 508 9.89 -8.03 -6.23
N ASP A 509 11.00 -8.32 -5.56
CA ASP A 509 11.30 -9.63 -4.96
C ASP A 509 10.35 -10.02 -3.82
N ARG A 510 9.58 -9.05 -3.29
CA ARG A 510 8.54 -9.23 -2.27
C ARG A 510 7.11 -9.18 -2.81
N SER A 511 6.88 -8.64 -4.01
CA SER A 511 5.53 -8.37 -4.55
C SER A 511 5.14 -9.15 -5.80
N VAL A 512 6.10 -9.74 -6.53
CA VAL A 512 5.83 -10.53 -7.72
C VAL A 512 5.45 -11.97 -7.33
N PHE A 513 4.25 -12.43 -7.71
CA PHE A 513 3.84 -13.82 -7.50
C PHE A 513 4.84 -14.81 -8.12
N TRP A 514 5.15 -15.85 -7.36
CA TRP A 514 6.13 -16.85 -7.73
C TRP A 514 5.55 -18.26 -7.53
N PRO A 515 4.94 -18.85 -8.57
CA PRO A 515 4.27 -20.15 -8.46
C PRO A 515 5.16 -21.27 -7.93
N SER A 516 6.42 -21.41 -8.39
CA SER A 516 7.30 -22.48 -7.89
C SER A 516 7.67 -22.31 -6.41
N LEU A 517 7.77 -21.07 -5.89
CA LEU A 517 7.95 -20.83 -4.46
C LEU A 517 6.72 -21.24 -3.65
N HIS A 518 5.51 -20.97 -4.14
CA HIS A 518 4.30 -21.41 -3.43
C HIS A 518 4.22 -22.94 -3.39
N THR A 519 4.47 -23.64 -4.50
CA THR A 519 4.51 -25.12 -4.53
C THR A 519 5.65 -25.70 -3.68
N ALA A 520 6.80 -25.03 -3.59
CA ALA A 520 7.90 -25.45 -2.71
C ALA A 520 7.62 -25.18 -1.21
N LEU A 521 6.89 -24.11 -0.89
CA LEU A 521 6.43 -23.82 0.49
C LEU A 521 5.31 -24.78 0.93
N ASN A 522 4.42 -25.14 0.01
CA ASN A 522 3.24 -25.97 0.26
C ASN A 522 2.97 -26.86 -0.96
N PRO A 523 3.34 -28.16 -0.91
CA PRO A 523 3.12 -29.11 -2.01
C PRO A 523 1.65 -29.33 -2.38
N ALA A 524 0.69 -28.93 -1.54
CA ALA A 524 -0.73 -28.95 -1.87
C ALA A 524 -1.17 -27.78 -2.77
N GLN A 525 -0.31 -26.78 -3.01
CA GLN A 525 -0.57 -25.71 -3.96
C GLN A 525 -0.54 -26.23 -5.40
N ALA A 526 -1.72 -26.38 -6.00
CA ALA A 526 -1.85 -26.62 -7.43
C ALA A 526 -1.23 -25.46 -8.26
N PRO A 527 -0.63 -25.74 -9.42
CA PRO A 527 -0.05 -24.71 -10.29
C PRO A 527 -1.07 -23.63 -10.68
N PHE A 528 -0.67 -22.37 -10.58
CA PHE A 528 -1.50 -21.21 -10.91
C PHE A 528 -0.77 -20.25 -11.86
N ARG A 529 -1.52 -19.39 -12.56
CA ARG A 529 -0.96 -18.43 -13.52
C ARG A 529 -0.78 -17.07 -12.87
N SER A 530 0.39 -16.47 -13.08
CA SER A 530 0.65 -15.10 -12.65
C SER A 530 1.42 -14.28 -13.68
N ALA A 531 1.23 -12.97 -13.67
CA ALA A 531 1.91 -12.02 -14.56
C ALA A 531 2.21 -10.70 -13.85
N LEU A 532 3.44 -10.19 -14.02
CA LEU A 532 3.77 -8.79 -13.78
C LEU A 532 3.25 -7.98 -14.97
N LEU A 533 2.33 -7.05 -14.73
CA LEU A 533 1.74 -6.19 -15.76
C LEU A 533 2.56 -4.93 -16.00
N ALA A 534 3.08 -4.32 -14.93
CA ALA A 534 3.88 -3.11 -15.02
C ALA A 534 4.81 -2.94 -13.82
N VAL A 535 5.95 -2.30 -14.06
CA VAL A 535 6.66 -1.51 -13.05
C VAL A 535 6.38 -0.04 -13.35
N VAL A 536 5.80 0.69 -12.41
CA VAL A 536 5.42 2.11 -12.59
C VAL A 536 6.36 3.02 -11.82
N GLY A 537 6.75 4.12 -12.44
CA GLY A 537 7.65 5.12 -11.86
C GLY A 537 6.94 6.01 -10.85
N THR A 538 6.58 5.48 -9.69
CA THR A 538 5.96 6.21 -8.59
C THR A 538 6.31 5.57 -7.24
N ASP A 539 6.11 6.33 -6.17
CA ASP A 539 6.28 5.89 -4.80
C ASP A 539 5.09 5.03 -4.29
N HIS A 540 5.25 4.36 -3.14
CA HIS A 540 4.26 3.40 -2.63
C HIS A 540 2.86 4.01 -2.48
N TRP A 541 2.77 5.25 -1.99
CA TRP A 541 1.48 5.92 -1.77
C TRP A 541 0.94 6.49 -3.09
N GLY A 542 1.80 7.10 -3.92
CA GLY A 542 1.42 7.71 -5.19
C GLY A 542 0.73 6.77 -6.19
N MET A 543 0.99 5.46 -6.10
CA MET A 543 0.27 4.42 -6.86
C MET A 543 -1.26 4.45 -6.65
N SER A 544 -1.70 4.81 -5.45
CA SER A 544 -3.09 4.70 -5.01
C SER A 544 -3.69 6.03 -4.58
N PHE A 545 -2.94 6.88 -3.87
CA PHE A 545 -3.48 8.10 -3.25
C PHE A 545 -2.89 9.35 -3.93
N PRO A 546 -3.69 10.40 -4.16
CA PRO A 546 -3.14 11.73 -4.45
C PRO A 546 -2.41 12.29 -3.23
N VAL A 547 -2.92 12.04 -2.03
CA VAL A 547 -2.36 12.50 -0.76
C VAL A 547 -2.54 11.45 0.34
N ALA A 548 -1.45 11.04 0.98
CA ALA A 548 -1.49 10.38 2.29
C ALA A 548 -1.43 11.43 3.41
N PHE A 549 -0.52 12.40 3.30
CA PHE A 549 -0.28 13.50 4.24
C PHE A 549 -0.29 14.86 3.53
N GLU A 550 -1.40 15.59 3.68
CA GLU A 550 -1.56 16.93 3.11
C GLU A 550 -0.39 17.83 3.54
N SER A 551 0.40 18.24 2.56
CA SER A 551 1.55 19.13 2.71
C SER A 551 1.10 20.55 3.08
N LYS A 552 1.97 21.37 3.69
CA LYS A 552 1.62 22.75 4.09
C LYS A 552 1.26 23.66 2.90
N ASN A 553 1.75 23.32 1.72
CA ASN A 553 1.55 23.99 0.45
C ASN A 553 0.49 23.29 -0.44
N ASN A 554 -0.16 22.24 0.05
CA ASN A 554 -1.16 21.43 -0.68
C ASN A 554 -0.63 20.79 -2.00
N GLU A 555 0.69 20.62 -2.11
CA GLU A 555 1.34 19.78 -3.13
C GLU A 555 0.96 18.30 -2.92
N VAL A 556 0.64 17.62 -4.03
CA VAL A 556 0.11 16.24 -4.08
C VAL A 556 0.94 15.35 -5.01
N SER A 557 0.72 14.02 -4.99
CA SER A 557 1.31 13.09 -5.96
C SER A 557 0.74 13.30 -7.37
N LEU A 558 1.62 13.46 -8.36
CA LEU A 558 1.26 13.74 -9.75
C LEU A 558 0.90 12.49 -10.57
N PHE A 559 1.22 11.29 -10.07
CA PHE A 559 1.06 10.04 -10.80
C PHE A 559 -0.40 9.82 -11.29
N PRO A 560 -0.66 9.51 -12.58
CA PRO A 560 -2.00 9.50 -13.15
C PRO A 560 -2.77 8.20 -12.82
N ARG A 561 -3.25 8.12 -11.58
CA ARG A 561 -4.05 7.01 -11.04
C ARG A 561 -5.27 6.64 -11.89
N THR A 562 -5.98 7.62 -12.44
CA THR A 562 -7.12 7.40 -13.35
C THR A 562 -6.71 6.63 -14.61
N ILE A 563 -5.57 6.97 -15.21
CA ILE A 563 -5.03 6.28 -16.39
C ILE A 563 -4.61 4.86 -16.03
N LEU A 564 -3.94 4.67 -14.88
CA LEU A 564 -3.57 3.33 -14.40
C LEU A 564 -4.82 2.44 -14.22
N LEU A 565 -5.89 2.96 -13.62
CA LEU A 565 -7.11 2.21 -13.37
C LEU A 565 -7.91 1.93 -14.65
N LYS A 566 -7.96 2.89 -15.59
CA LYS A 566 -8.57 2.70 -16.93
C LYS A 566 -7.81 1.64 -17.73
N THR A 567 -6.47 1.69 -17.68
CA THR A 567 -5.57 0.70 -18.28
C THR A 567 -5.81 -0.69 -17.70
N LEU A 568 -5.86 -0.82 -16.37
CA LEU A 568 -6.12 -2.09 -15.71
C LEU A 568 -7.49 -2.67 -16.09
N GLY A 569 -8.55 -1.86 -16.07
CA GLY A 569 -9.87 -2.32 -16.50
C GLY A 569 -9.88 -2.78 -17.96
N ALA A 570 -9.31 -1.99 -18.88
CA ALA A 570 -9.20 -2.34 -20.29
C ALA A 570 -8.35 -3.59 -20.54
N PHE A 571 -7.28 -3.80 -19.77
CA PHE A 571 -6.49 -5.03 -19.80
C PHE A 571 -7.31 -6.23 -19.31
N LEU A 572 -7.99 -6.12 -18.17
CA LEU A 572 -8.81 -7.21 -17.60
C LEU A 572 -10.05 -7.57 -18.45
N ILE A 573 -10.51 -6.66 -19.32
CA ILE A 573 -11.54 -6.90 -20.35
C ILE A 573 -10.95 -7.59 -21.60
N GLN A 574 -9.66 -7.38 -21.88
CA GLN A 574 -8.99 -7.90 -23.08
C GLN A 574 -8.26 -9.22 -22.88
N ASP A 575 -7.80 -9.52 -21.67
CA ASP A 575 -6.91 -10.65 -21.38
C ASP A 575 -7.40 -11.94 -22.06
N PRO A 576 -6.70 -12.44 -23.09
CA PRO A 576 -7.19 -13.48 -23.99
C PRO A 576 -7.30 -14.87 -23.35
N ALA A 577 -7.00 -15.00 -22.06
CA ALA A 577 -7.25 -16.18 -21.25
C ALA A 577 -8.64 -16.18 -20.57
N ILE A 578 -9.61 -15.37 -21.03
CA ILE A 578 -11.04 -15.41 -20.61
C ILE A 578 -11.85 -16.24 -21.62
#